data_AF-A0A962F8M9-F1
#
_entry.id   AF-A0A962F8M9-F1
#
_cell.length_a   1.000
_cell.length_b   1.000
_cell.length_c   1.000
_cell.angle_alpha   90.00
_cell.angle_beta   90.00
_cell.angle_gamma   90.00
#
_symmetry.space_group_name_H-M   'P 1'
#
loop_
_entity.id
_entity.type
_entity.pdbx_description
1 polymer ?
#
loop_
_entity_poly.entity_id
_entity_poly.type
_entity_poly.pdbx_seq_one_letter_code
_entity_poly.pdbx_strand_id
1 'polypeptide(L)'
;MFPSIVLPMFIAVMDQTIVATALPAIATDLDDVERVAWIVVAYLVATTIAAPVYGRLGDVYGRRRMIFVALAVMIVGSLACALAPTLLALIFARVMQGLGGGGLMTLSQALISESVPPRDRARYQGYLASVVVFSNT
;
A
#
# COMPACT_ATOMS: atom_id res chain seq x y z
N MET A 1 11.06 3.55 17.08
CA MET A 1 9.68 3.11 16.77
C MET A 1 9.12 3.84 15.55
N PHE A 2 9.21 5.17 15.51
CA PHE A 2 8.78 5.98 14.34
C PHE A 2 9.37 5.58 12.98
N PRO A 3 10.69 5.31 12.81
CA PRO A 3 11.24 4.97 11.50
C PRO A 3 10.64 3.67 10.93
N SER A 4 10.36 2.69 11.79
CA SER A 4 9.81 1.39 11.41
C SER A 4 8.35 1.44 10.94
N ILE A 5 7.66 2.57 11.14
CA ILE A 5 6.26 2.79 10.74
C ILE A 5 6.18 3.75 9.55
N VAL A 6 7.03 4.79 9.55
CA VAL A 6 7.06 5.80 8.49
C VAL A 6 7.60 5.23 7.18
N LEU A 7 8.64 4.39 7.22
CA LEU A 7 9.21 3.78 6.01
C LEU A 7 8.21 2.91 5.23
N PRO A 8 7.50 1.94 5.85
CA PRO A 8 6.51 1.15 5.14
C PRO A 8 5.33 1.97 4.59
N MET A 9 4.90 3.00 5.33
CA MET A 9 3.83 3.88 4.88
C MET A 9 4.27 4.75 3.69
N PHE A 10 5.50 5.27 3.71
CA PHE A 10 6.09 6.00 2.58
C PHE A 10 6.17 5.13 1.32
N ILE A 11 6.65 3.89 1.45
CA ILE A 11 6.71 2.93 0.34
C ILE A 11 5.31 2.65 -0.23
N ALA A 12 4.30 2.49 0.62
CA ALA A 12 2.93 2.23 0.18
C ALA A 12 2.31 3.42 -0.58
N VAL A 13 2.63 4.65 -0.20
CA VAL A 13 2.12 5.85 -0.88
C VAL A 13 2.86 6.09 -2.19
N MET A 14 4.18 5.93 -2.23
CA MET A 14 4.97 6.07 -3.47
C MET A 14 4.52 5.10 -4.57
N ASP A 15 4.13 3.86 -4.22
CA ASP A 15 3.68 2.88 -5.22
C ASP A 15 2.45 3.37 -6.01
N GLN A 16 1.49 4.03 -5.34
CA GLN A 16 0.32 4.58 -6.05
C GLN A 16 0.72 5.64 -7.08
N THR A 17 1.68 6.50 -6.74
CA THR A 17 2.17 7.58 -7.63
C THR A 17 2.91 7.04 -8.85
N ILE A 18 3.81 6.07 -8.65
CA ILE A 18 4.60 5.46 -9.75
C ILE A 18 3.69 4.83 -10.81
N VAL A 19 2.56 4.28 -10.38
CA VAL A 19 1.67 3.54 -11.26
C VAL A 19 0.85 4.47 -12.11
N ALA A 20 0.35 5.54 -11.50
CA ALA A 20 -0.34 6.61 -12.21
C ALA A 20 0.49 7.18 -13.37
N THR A 21 1.82 7.27 -13.21
CA THR A 21 2.72 7.75 -14.27
C THR A 21 3.11 6.66 -15.29
N ALA A 22 3.19 5.40 -14.88
CA ALA A 22 3.52 4.28 -15.77
C ALA A 22 2.31 3.76 -16.59
N LEU A 23 1.08 4.07 -16.16
CA LEU A 23 -0.18 3.64 -16.75
C LEU A 23 -0.29 3.86 -18.28
N PRO A 24 0.05 5.04 -18.83
CA PRO A 24 0.02 5.27 -20.28
C PRO A 24 1.04 4.43 -21.05
N ALA A 25 2.23 4.21 -20.48
CA ALA A 25 3.26 3.39 -21.09
C ALA A 25 2.81 1.92 -21.15
N ILE A 26 2.27 1.39 -20.04
CA ILE A 26 1.72 0.03 -19.96
C ILE A 26 0.56 -0.16 -20.95
N ALA A 27 -0.31 0.85 -21.10
CA ALA A 27 -1.41 0.81 -22.06
C ALA A 27 -0.93 0.72 -23.50
N THR A 28 0.17 1.41 -23.82
CA THR A 28 0.74 1.45 -25.17
C THR A 28 1.52 0.17 -25.49
N ASP A 29 2.19 -0.41 -24.49
CA ASP A 29 3.04 -1.60 -24.66
C ASP A 29 2.24 -2.91 -24.73
N LEU A 30 1.05 -2.97 -24.10
CA LEU A 30 0.19 -4.15 -24.07
C LEU A 30 -1.05 -4.08 -24.99
N ASP A 31 -1.28 -2.97 -25.70
CA ASP A 31 -2.36 -2.74 -26.68
C ASP A 31 -3.79 -3.10 -26.18
N ASP A 32 -4.00 -3.15 -24.87
CA ASP A 32 -5.27 -3.57 -24.23
C ASP A 32 -5.81 -2.45 -23.32
N VAL A 33 -6.18 -1.34 -23.97
CA VAL A 33 -6.57 -0.07 -23.35
C VAL A 33 -7.82 -0.21 -22.46
N GLU A 34 -8.74 -1.11 -22.79
CA GLU A 34 -9.95 -1.34 -21.98
C GLU A 34 -9.64 -1.90 -20.58
N ARG A 35 -8.60 -2.72 -20.46
CA ARG A 35 -8.28 -3.40 -19.20
C ARG A 35 -7.27 -2.65 -18.34
N VAL A 36 -6.60 -1.63 -18.89
CA VAL A 36 -5.64 -0.79 -18.17
C VAL A 36 -6.24 -0.16 -16.92
N ALA A 37 -7.51 0.27 -16.96
CA ALA A 37 -8.20 0.83 -15.79
C ALA A 37 -8.34 -0.19 -14.63
N TRP A 38 -8.45 -1.49 -14.94
CA TRP A 38 -8.57 -2.55 -13.94
C TRP A 38 -7.33 -2.72 -13.09
N ILE A 39 -6.15 -2.27 -13.55
CA ILE A 39 -4.90 -2.28 -12.78
C ILE A 39 -5.07 -1.43 -11.50
N VAL A 40 -5.67 -0.24 -11.64
CA VAL A 40 -5.93 0.67 -10.51
C VAL A 40 -7.09 0.17 -9.67
N VAL A 41 -8.19 -0.23 -10.32
CA VAL A 41 -9.41 -0.69 -9.62
C VAL A 41 -9.12 -1.92 -8.76
N ALA A 42 -8.38 -2.90 -9.29
CA ALA A 42 -8.04 -4.11 -8.55
C ALA A 42 -7.19 -3.81 -7.31
N TYR A 43 -6.24 -2.87 -7.41
CA TYR A 43 -5.46 -2.40 -6.27
C TYR A 43 -6.34 -1.69 -5.23
N LEU A 44 -7.25 -0.80 -5.64
CA LEU A 44 -8.16 -0.10 -4.74
C LEU A 44 -9.12 -1.05 -4.02
N VAL A 45 -9.67 -2.05 -4.73
CA VAL A 45 -10.54 -3.08 -4.14
C VAL A 45 -9.75 -3.89 -3.12
N ALA A 46 -8.54 -4.34 -3.47
CA ALA A 46 -7.68 -5.10 -2.57
C ALA A 46 -7.30 -4.32 -1.31
N THR A 47 -6.90 -3.06 -1.44
CA THR A 47 -6.57 -2.19 -0.29
C THR A 47 -7.77 -1.96 0.63
N THR A 48 -8.97 -1.81 0.06
CA THR A 48 -10.21 -1.66 0.81
C THR A 48 -10.54 -2.92 1.62
N ILE A 49 -10.36 -4.11 1.03
CA ILE A 49 -10.55 -5.39 1.72
C ILE A 49 -9.47 -5.62 2.78
N ALA A 50 -8.24 -5.18 2.52
CA ALA A 50 -7.12 -5.33 3.45
C ALA A 50 -7.35 -4.60 4.78
N ALA A 51 -7.98 -3.42 4.75
CA ALA A 51 -8.18 -2.60 5.95
C ALA A 51 -8.90 -3.35 7.11
N PRO A 52 -10.12 -3.91 6.94
CA PRO A 52 -10.77 -4.65 8.01
C PRO A 52 -10.05 -5.97 8.36
N VAL A 53 -9.46 -6.65 7.37
CA VAL A 53 -8.76 -7.92 7.56
C VAL A 53 -7.52 -7.74 8.44
N TYR A 54 -6.65 -6.79 8.09
CA TYR A 54 -5.46 -6.48 8.89
C TYR A 54 -5.80 -5.78 10.21
N GLY A 55 -6.94 -5.08 10.30
CA GLY A 55 -7.46 -4.59 11.57
C GLY A 55 -7.69 -5.74 12.56
N ARG A 56 -8.49 -6.74 12.16
CA ARG A 56 -8.76 -7.92 13.00
C ARG A 56 -7.51 -8.77 13.26
N LEU A 57 -6.69 -9.03 12.24
CA LEU A 57 -5.48 -9.84 12.39
C LEU A 57 -4.43 -9.12 13.25
N GLY A 58 -4.32 -7.81 13.14
CA GLY A 58 -3.44 -6.97 13.95
C GLY A 58 -3.79 -7.02 15.43
N ASP A 59 -5.08 -7.03 15.75
CA ASP A 59 -5.55 -7.09 17.13
C ASP A 59 -5.33 -8.47 17.77
N VAL A 60 -5.42 -9.56 16.99
CA VAL A 60 -5.25 -10.94 17.49
C VAL A 60 -3.78 -11.37 17.55
N TYR A 61 -3.00 -11.12 16.49
CA TYR A 61 -1.63 -11.63 16.36
C TYR A 61 -0.54 -10.60 16.72
N GLY A 62 -0.95 -9.37 17.01
CA GLY A 62 -0.08 -8.24 17.32
C GLY A 62 0.27 -7.42 16.08
N ARG A 63 -0.08 -6.13 16.14
CA ARG A 63 0.06 -5.17 15.03
C ARG A 63 1.48 -5.07 14.48
N ARG A 64 2.50 -5.10 15.35
CA ARG A 64 3.92 -5.04 14.93
C ARG A 64 4.33 -6.24 14.06
N ARG A 65 3.86 -7.45 14.36
CA ARG A 65 4.16 -8.64 13.54
C ARG A 65 3.44 -8.57 12.20
N MET A 66 2.20 -8.11 12.20
CA MET A 66 1.41 -7.94 10.98
C MET A 66 2.00 -6.89 10.04
N ILE A 67 2.69 -5.85 10.53
CA ILE A 67 3.43 -4.91 9.67
C ILE A 67 4.50 -5.63 8.84
N PHE A 68 5.28 -6.54 9.45
CA PHE A 68 6.29 -7.30 8.71
C PHE A 68 5.67 -8.27 7.70
N VAL A 69 4.52 -8.87 8.03
CA VAL A 69 3.77 -9.71 7.08
C VAL A 69 3.27 -8.89 5.89
N ALA A 70 2.62 -7.76 6.15
CA ALA A 70 2.14 -6.86 5.11
C ALA A 70 3.29 -6.31 4.24
N LEU A 71 4.45 -6.03 4.85
CA LEU A 71 5.67 -5.64 4.14
C LEU A 71 6.18 -6.76 3.22
N ALA A 72 6.20 -8.01 3.69
CA ALA A 72 6.61 -9.15 2.86
C ALA A 72 5.65 -9.35 1.67
N VAL A 73 4.34 -9.27 1.91
CA VAL A 73 3.32 -9.34 0.84
C VAL A 73 3.51 -8.21 -0.16
N MET A 74 3.78 -7.00 0.31
CA MET A 74 4.05 -5.83 -0.54
C MET A 74 5.26 -6.07 -1.44
N ILE A 75 6.39 -6.54 -0.89
CA ILE A 75 7.62 -6.80 -1.65
C ILE A 75 7.40 -7.88 -2.71
N VAL A 76 6.72 -8.98 -2.34
CA VAL A 76 6.40 -10.06 -3.28
C VAL A 76 5.46 -9.57 -4.38
N GLY A 77 4.45 -8.76 -4.04
CA GLY A 77 3.56 -8.12 -5.00
C GLY A 77 4.31 -7.20 -5.96
N SER A 78 5.23 -6.37 -5.47
CA SER A 78 6.07 -5.51 -6.31
C SER A 78 6.94 -6.32 -7.27
N LEU A 79 7.55 -7.41 -6.80
CA LEU A 79 8.34 -8.30 -7.67
C LEU A 79 7.46 -8.96 -8.74
N ALA A 80 6.26 -9.40 -8.37
CA ALA A 80 5.30 -9.99 -9.30
C ALA A 80 4.83 -8.97 -10.35
N CYS A 81 4.65 -7.70 -9.97
CA CYS A 81 4.35 -6.62 -10.91
C CYS A 81 5.50 -6.39 -11.90
N ALA A 82 6.76 -6.44 -11.43
CA ALA A 82 7.93 -6.24 -12.29
C ALA A 82 8.17 -7.38 -13.29
N LEU A 83 7.74 -8.60 -12.95
CA LEU A 83 7.90 -9.80 -13.78
C LEU A 83 6.64 -10.15 -14.59
N ALA A 84 5.59 -9.34 -14.53
CA ALA A 84 4.30 -9.66 -15.14
C ALA A 84 4.38 -9.65 -16.68
N PRO A 85 4.14 -10.79 -17.36
CA PRO A 85 4.25 -10.86 -18.82
C PRO A 85 2.97 -10.43 -19.56
N THR A 86 1.85 -10.28 -18.85
CA THR A 86 0.55 -9.94 -19.43
C THR A 86 -0.23 -9.00 -18.50
N LEU A 87 -1.20 -8.28 -19.06
CA LEU A 87 -2.01 -7.35 -18.31
C LEU A 87 -2.84 -8.04 -17.21
N LEU A 88 -3.35 -9.24 -17.46
CA LEU A 88 -4.02 -10.06 -16.44
C LEU A 88 -3.09 -10.43 -15.29
N ALA A 89 -1.86 -10.88 -15.59
CA ALA A 89 -0.87 -11.17 -14.55
C ALA A 89 -0.53 -9.91 -13.74
N LEU A 90 -0.45 -8.76 -14.39
CA LEU A 90 -0.24 -7.47 -13.73
C LEU A 90 -1.41 -7.09 -12.82
N ILE A 91 -2.66 -7.34 -13.23
CA ILE A 91 -3.85 -7.14 -12.38
C ILE A 91 -3.79 -8.05 -11.14
N PHE A 92 -3.44 -9.33 -11.29
CA PHE A 92 -3.31 -10.23 -10.14
C PHE A 92 -2.18 -9.81 -9.20
N ALA A 93 -1.04 -9.40 -9.74
CA ALA A 93 0.07 -8.86 -8.98
C ALA A 93 -0.35 -7.59 -8.21
N ARG A 94 -1.15 -6.72 -8.83
CA ARG A 94 -1.75 -5.52 -8.20
C ARG A 94 -2.70 -5.84 -7.07
N VAL A 95 -3.49 -6.89 -7.18
CA VAL A 95 -4.33 -7.36 -6.06
C VAL A 95 -3.46 -7.76 -4.89
N MET A 96 -2.43 -8.59 -5.11
CA MET A 96 -1.51 -9.01 -4.05
C MET A 96 -0.78 -7.81 -3.43
N GLN A 97 -0.29 -6.89 -4.26
CA GLN A 97 0.39 -5.68 -3.82
C GLN A 97 -0.56 -4.77 -3.01
N GLY A 98 -1.81 -4.61 -3.43
CA GLY A 98 -2.84 -3.84 -2.73
C GLY A 98 -3.21 -4.43 -1.37
N LEU A 99 -3.20 -5.76 -1.23
CA LEU A 99 -3.36 -6.41 0.06
C LEU A 99 -2.21 -6.03 1.03
N GLY A 100 -0.97 -6.01 0.53
CA GLY A 100 0.19 -5.57 1.31
C GLY A 100 0.14 -4.08 1.66
N GLY A 101 -0.07 -3.21 0.67
CA GLY A 101 -0.09 -1.76 0.81
C GLY A 101 -1.21 -1.26 1.74
N GLY A 102 -2.43 -1.80 1.58
CA GLY A 102 -3.55 -1.48 2.45
C GLY A 102 -3.31 -1.91 3.90
N GLY A 103 -2.75 -3.11 4.11
CA GLY A 103 -2.35 -3.59 5.42
C GLY A 103 -1.30 -2.69 6.09
N LEU A 104 -0.28 -2.26 5.34
CA LEU A 104 0.73 -1.34 5.83
C LEU A 104 0.13 0.00 6.27
N MET A 105 -0.76 0.60 5.47
CA MET A 105 -1.41 1.85 5.82
C MET A 105 -2.27 1.72 7.09
N THR A 106 -3.15 0.71 7.14
CA THR A 106 -4.04 0.51 8.27
C THR A 106 -3.28 0.22 9.55
N LEU A 107 -2.33 -0.72 9.53
CA LEU A 107 -1.55 -1.09 10.72
C LEU A 107 -0.65 0.05 11.19
N SER A 108 -0.08 0.84 10.27
CA SER A 108 0.75 1.99 10.60
C SER A 108 -0.05 3.07 11.32
N GLN A 109 -1.24 3.42 10.81
CA GLN A 109 -2.12 4.38 11.49
C GLN A 109 -2.59 3.86 12.85
N ALA A 110 -2.91 2.58 12.94
CA ALA A 110 -3.37 1.94 14.17
C ALA A 110 -2.28 1.91 15.25
N LEU A 111 -1.04 1.57 14.90
CA LEU A 111 0.09 1.52 15.83
C LEU A 111 0.50 2.92 16.33
N ILE A 112 0.40 3.95 15.49
CA ILE A 112 0.63 5.35 15.88
C ILE A 112 -0.44 5.82 16.87
N SER A 113 -1.70 5.48 16.61
CA SER A 113 -2.81 5.79 17.52
C SER A 113 -2.58 5.20 18.92
N GLU A 114 -2.07 3.97 19.01
CA GLU A 114 -1.76 3.34 20.30
C GLU A 114 -0.50 3.88 20.98
N SER A 115 0.51 4.26 20.20
CA SER A 115 1.82 4.69 20.73
C SER A 115 1.87 6.16 21.13
N VAL A 116 0.94 6.98 20.62
CA VAL A 116 0.95 8.45 20.78
C VAL A 116 -0.25 8.93 21.61
N PRO A 117 -0.02 9.66 22.72
CA PRO A 117 -1.09 10.27 23.51
C PRO A 117 -2.01 11.16 22.66
N PRO A 118 -3.34 11.20 22.91
CA PRO A 118 -4.32 11.91 22.08
C PRO A 118 -3.97 13.36 21.77
N ARG A 119 -3.27 14.03 22.69
CA ARG A 119 -2.89 15.45 22.60
C ARG A 119 -1.79 15.73 21.57
N ASP A 120 -0.95 14.74 21.28
CA ASP A 120 0.14 14.86 20.29
C ASP A 120 -0.23 14.21 18.94
N ARG A 121 -1.36 13.48 18.86
CA ARG A 121 -1.79 12.79 17.63
C ARG A 121 -1.93 13.73 16.44
N ALA A 122 -2.41 14.96 16.64
CA ALA A 122 -2.52 15.96 15.56
C ALA A 122 -1.17 16.35 14.97
N ARG A 123 -0.13 16.47 15.81
CA ARG A 123 1.23 16.80 15.37
C ARG A 123 1.88 15.62 14.62
N TYR A 124 1.67 14.40 15.10
CA TYR A 124 2.18 13.19 14.43
C TYR A 124 1.42 12.82 13.16
N GLN A 125 0.09 13.02 13.11
CA GLN A 125 -0.66 12.95 11.86
C GLN A 125 -0.21 14.03 10.87
N GLY A 126 0.17 15.22 11.33
CA GLY A 126 0.82 16.25 10.51
C GLY A 126 2.15 15.80 9.90
N TYR A 127 3.00 15.09 10.64
CA TYR A 127 4.21 14.47 10.08
C TYR A 127 3.89 13.39 9.04
N LEU A 128 2.88 12.55 9.25
CA LEU A 128 2.45 11.59 8.22
C LEU A 128 1.89 12.29 6.97
N ALA A 129 1.13 13.36 7.15
CA ALA A 129 0.63 14.17 6.04
C ALA A 129 1.80 14.75 5.24
N SER A 130 2.88 15.22 5.89
CA SER A 130 4.08 15.65 5.17
C SER A 130 4.73 14.52 4.36
N VAL A 131 4.82 13.31 4.91
CA VAL A 131 5.36 12.14 4.18
C VAL A 131 4.52 11.81 2.95
N VAL A 132 3.19 11.85 3.09
CA VAL A 132 2.27 11.66 1.96
C VAL A 132 2.44 12.75 0.91
N VAL A 133 2.55 14.03 1.30
CA VAL A 133 2.74 15.16 0.38
C VAL A 133 4.07 15.04 -0.37
N PHE A 134 5.17 14.74 0.34
CA PHE A 134 6.49 14.53 -0.28
C PHE A 134 6.53 13.31 -1.20
N SER A 135 5.67 12.30 -0.98
CA SER A 135 5.58 11.12 -1.85
C SER A 135 4.81 11.37 -3.16
N ASN A 136 3.99 12.42 -3.20
CA ASN A 136 3.11 12.75 -4.32
C ASN A 136 3.58 14.00 -5.10
N THR A 137 4.77 14.53 -4.79
CA THR A 137 5.42 15.63 -5.52
C THR A 137 6.50 15.06 -6.43
#